data_AF-A0A7C2S4E8-F1
#
_entry.id   AF-A0A7C2S4E8-F1
#
_cell.length_a   1.000
_cell.length_b   1.000
_cell.length_c   1.000
_cell.angle_alpha   90.00
_cell.angle_beta   90.00
_cell.angle_gamma   90.00
#
_symmetry.space_group_name_H-M   'P 1'
#
loop_
_entity.id
_entity.type
_entity.pdbx_description
1 polymer ?
#
loop_
_entity_poly.entity_id
_entity_poly.type
_entity_poly.pdbx_seq_one_letter_code
_entity_poly.pdbx_strand_id
1 'polypeptide(L)'
;FAVVARGHEGDPESVEALLRAGAERVFLVASARRAEGVLEQVASRVGDESLLARVSAPAGIDLGGQETAAITLSLVAEMQWRAAGCTGELRPMVELRAARLERSRTGQRNLACPGQKG
;
A
#
# COMPACT_ATOMS: atom_id res chain seq x y z
N PHE A 1 -6.98 -4.40 7.72
CA PHE A 1 -6.67 -4.37 6.27
C PHE A 1 -7.75 -5.09 5.49
N ALA A 2 -8.05 -4.64 4.27
CA ALA A 2 -8.93 -5.33 3.34
C ALA A 2 -8.35 -5.27 1.92
N VAL A 3 -8.61 -6.29 1.11
CA VAL A 3 -8.18 -6.35 -0.29
C VAL A 3 -9.43 -6.38 -1.16
N VAL A 4 -9.50 -5.51 -2.16
CA VAL A 4 -10.49 -5.53 -3.23
C VAL A 4 -9.77 -6.00 -4.48
N ALA A 5 -10.03 -7.25 -4.86
CA ALA A 5 -9.43 -7.86 -6.04
C ALA A 5 -10.55 -8.27 -7.01
N ARG A 6 -10.55 -7.65 -8.18
CA ARG A 6 -11.42 -7.94 -9.34
C ARG A 6 -12.92 -8.12 -9.03
N GLY A 7 -13.70 -7.05 -9.16
CA GLY A 7 -15.15 -7.08 -9.33
C GLY A 7 -15.62 -5.90 -10.17
N HIS A 8 -15.42 -5.98 -11.50
CA HIS A 8 -15.75 -4.98 -12.54
C HIS A 8 -16.62 -3.78 -12.15
N GLU A 9 -17.85 -3.98 -11.72
CA GLU A 9 -18.82 -2.91 -11.50
C GLU A 9 -18.98 -2.57 -10.02
N GLY A 10 -18.63 -3.52 -9.13
CA GLY A 10 -18.79 -3.41 -7.69
C GLY A 10 -17.56 -2.91 -6.92
N ASP A 11 -16.43 -2.66 -7.60
CA ASP A 11 -15.21 -2.20 -6.93
C ASP A 11 -15.43 -0.87 -6.17
N PRO A 12 -16.07 0.17 -6.75
CA PRO A 12 -16.33 1.43 -6.02
C PRO A 12 -17.20 1.24 -4.77
N GLU A 13 -18.27 0.46 -4.86
CA GLU A 13 -19.17 0.13 -3.76
C GLU A 13 -18.44 -0.62 -2.65
N SER A 14 -17.58 -1.57 -3.02
CA SER A 14 -16.80 -2.35 -2.08
C SER A 14 -15.77 -1.49 -1.35
N VAL A 15 -15.05 -0.63 -2.07
CA VAL A 15 -14.08 0.30 -1.48
C VAL A 15 -14.80 1.28 -0.54
N GLU A 16 -15.90 1.88 -0.99
CA GLU A 16 -16.72 2.78 -0.17
C GLU A 16 -17.20 2.09 1.11
N ALA A 17 -17.80 0.90 1.00
CA ALA A 17 -18.32 0.15 2.14
C ALA A 17 -17.22 -0.16 3.16
N LEU A 18 -16.03 -0.56 2.70
CA LEU A 18 -14.87 -0.81 3.55
C LEU A 18 -14.38 0.46 4.25
N LEU A 19 -14.31 1.58 3.54
CA LEU A 19 -13.92 2.87 4.13
C LEU A 19 -14.92 3.31 5.21
N ARG A 20 -16.23 3.24 4.91
CA ARG A 20 -17.30 3.55 5.87
C ARG A 20 -17.31 2.62 7.08
N ALA A 21 -16.96 1.34 6.89
CA ALA A 21 -16.80 0.38 7.97
C ALA A 21 -15.54 0.61 8.83
N GLY A 22 -14.74 1.63 8.53
CA GLY A 22 -13.55 1.97 9.30
C GLY A 22 -12.33 1.11 8.98
N ALA A 23 -12.26 0.52 7.79
CA ALA A 23 -11.07 -0.20 7.37
C ALA A 23 -9.84 0.71 7.48
N GLU A 24 -8.82 0.23 8.22
CA GLU A 24 -7.57 0.98 8.41
C GLU A 24 -6.88 1.27 7.07
N ARG A 25 -6.92 0.31 6.15
CA ARG A 25 -6.41 0.43 4.79
C ARG A 25 -7.06 -0.60 3.86
N VAL A 26 -7.33 -0.15 2.65
CA VAL A 26 -7.93 -0.90 1.54
C VAL A 26 -6.91 -1.02 0.42
N PHE A 27 -6.66 -2.22 -0.07
CA PHE A 27 -5.76 -2.48 -1.19
C PHE A 27 -6.59 -2.80 -2.43
N LEU A 28 -6.61 -1.91 -3.42
CA LEU A 28 -7.34 -2.10 -4.67
C LEU A 28 -6.41 -2.68 -5.75
N VAL A 29 -6.62 -3.97 -6.06
CA VAL A 29 -5.87 -4.66 -7.12
C VAL A 29 -6.55 -4.36 -8.46
N ALA A 30 -5.98 -3.41 -9.21
CA ALA A 30 -6.50 -2.94 -10.49
C ALA A 30 -5.36 -2.38 -11.36
N SER A 31 -5.60 -2.20 -12.67
CA SER A 31 -4.69 -1.40 -13.50
C SER A 31 -4.73 0.07 -13.08
N ALA A 32 -3.71 0.86 -13.43
CA ALA A 32 -3.65 2.30 -13.10
C ALA A 32 -4.91 3.06 -13.54
N ARG A 33 -5.30 2.90 -14.82
CA ARG A 33 -6.53 3.51 -15.36
C ARG A 33 -7.80 3.08 -14.62
N ARG A 34 -7.87 1.82 -14.20
CA ARG A 34 -9.04 1.30 -13.48
C ARG A 34 -9.07 1.83 -12.04
N ALA A 35 -7.93 1.84 -11.37
CA ALA A 35 -7.76 2.42 -10.05
C ALA A 35 -8.20 3.89 -10.00
N GLU A 36 -7.75 4.70 -10.97
CA GLU A 36 -8.16 6.09 -11.13
C GLU A 36 -9.69 6.24 -11.21
N GLY A 37 -10.34 5.53 -12.14
CA GLY A 37 -11.79 5.60 -12.29
C GLY A 37 -12.58 5.04 -11.09
N VAL A 38 -12.03 4.10 -10.32
CA VAL A 38 -12.65 3.65 -9.05
C VAL A 38 -12.52 4.75 -8.00
N LEU A 39 -11.34 5.34 -7.84
CA LEU A 39 -11.09 6.38 -6.84
C LEU A 39 -11.94 7.63 -7.09
N GLU A 40 -12.09 8.07 -8.35
CA GLU A 40 -12.98 9.18 -8.70
C GLU A 40 -14.43 8.92 -8.28
N GLN A 41 -14.94 7.71 -8.54
CA GLN A 41 -16.29 7.32 -8.13
C GLN A 41 -16.42 7.26 -6.62
N VAL A 42 -15.46 6.66 -5.92
CA VAL A 42 -15.47 6.59 -4.46
C VAL A 42 -15.43 8.00 -3.86
N ALA A 43 -14.56 8.89 -4.35
CA ALA A 43 -14.43 10.28 -3.91
C ALA A 43 -15.79 11.00 -3.94
N SER A 44 -16.52 10.85 -5.04
CA SER A 44 -17.86 11.43 -5.21
C SER A 44 -18.91 10.90 -4.22
N ARG A 45 -18.73 9.68 -3.71
CA ARG A 45 -19.69 9.00 -2.82
C ARG A 45 -19.38 9.17 -1.34
N VAL A 46 -18.09 9.19 -0.97
CA VAL A 46 -17.68 9.34 0.44
C VAL A 46 -17.64 10.81 0.88
N GLY A 47 -17.38 11.75 -0.03
CA GLY A 47 -17.36 13.18 0.26
C GLY A 47 -16.23 13.64 1.21
N ASP A 48 -15.38 12.72 1.66
CA ASP A 48 -14.22 12.97 2.52
C ASP A 48 -12.95 12.39 1.86
N GLU A 49 -12.16 13.30 1.28
CA GLU A 49 -10.91 12.98 0.60
C GLU A 49 -9.89 12.32 1.54
N SER A 50 -9.98 12.56 2.86
CA SER A 50 -9.05 11.98 3.83
C SER A 50 -9.22 10.45 3.96
N LEU A 51 -10.39 9.91 3.60
CA LEU A 51 -10.62 8.47 3.54
C LEU A 51 -9.88 7.82 2.36
N LEU A 52 -9.70 8.54 1.26
CA LEU A 52 -8.97 8.01 0.09
C LEU A 52 -7.49 7.77 0.39
N ALA A 53 -6.90 8.49 1.35
CA ALA A 53 -5.54 8.23 1.82
C ALA A 53 -5.36 6.83 2.46
N ARG A 54 -6.46 6.14 2.78
CA ARG A 54 -6.47 4.75 3.26
C ARG A 54 -6.50 3.73 2.12
N VAL A 55 -6.69 4.16 0.87
CA VAL A 55 -6.72 3.27 -0.29
C VAL A 55 -5.33 3.24 -0.94
N SER A 56 -4.78 2.04 -1.13
CA SER A 56 -3.63 1.81 -2.00
C SER A 56 -4.12 1.33 -3.36
N ALA A 57 -3.87 2.11 -4.41
CA ALA A 57 -4.39 1.85 -5.75
C ALA A 57 -3.49 2.46 -6.85
N PRO A 58 -3.00 1.66 -7.81
CA PRO A 58 -2.95 0.20 -7.78
C PRO A 58 -2.24 -0.33 -6.55
N ALA A 59 -2.81 -1.34 -5.90
CA ALA A 59 -2.15 -2.02 -4.80
C ALA A 59 -1.02 -2.90 -5.32
N GLY A 60 0.03 -3.01 -4.52
CA GLY A 60 1.25 -3.72 -4.83
C GLY A 60 2.43 -2.78 -5.08
N ILE A 61 3.61 -3.37 -4.98
CA ILE A 61 4.89 -2.72 -5.25
C ILE A 61 5.42 -3.19 -6.61
N ASP A 62 6.09 -2.31 -7.35
CA ASP A 62 6.60 -2.72 -8.66
C ASP A 62 7.75 -3.74 -8.49
N LEU A 63 7.48 -4.99 -8.87
CA LEU A 63 8.44 -6.09 -8.91
C LEU A 63 8.84 -6.44 -10.36
N GLY A 64 8.35 -5.69 -11.36
CA GLY A 64 8.61 -5.91 -12.78
C GLY A 64 7.88 -7.10 -13.42
N GLY A 65 7.05 -7.84 -12.67
CA GLY A 65 6.32 -9.00 -13.17
C GLY A 65 4.84 -8.74 -13.41
N GLN A 66 4.28 -9.34 -14.46
CA GLN A 66 2.86 -9.23 -14.82
C GLN A 66 2.06 -10.51 -14.54
N GLU A 67 2.73 -11.58 -14.15
CA GLU A 67 2.11 -12.85 -13.82
C GLU A 67 1.33 -12.78 -12.50
N THR A 68 0.29 -13.60 -12.37
CA THR A 68 -0.56 -13.63 -11.15
C THR A 68 0.27 -13.83 -9.88
N ALA A 69 1.27 -14.71 -9.93
CA ALA A 69 2.18 -14.95 -8.81
C ALA A 69 3.01 -13.70 -8.46
N ALA A 70 3.49 -12.98 -9.47
CA ALA A 70 4.25 -11.74 -9.27
C ALA A 70 3.36 -10.62 -8.68
N ILE A 71 2.13 -10.48 -9.19
CA ILE A 71 1.15 -9.51 -8.67
C ILE A 71 0.78 -9.84 -7.20
N THR A 72 0.60 -11.12 -6.89
CA THR A 72 0.27 -11.55 -5.53
C THR A 72 1.44 -11.26 -4.57
N LEU A 73 2.67 -11.58 -4.97
CA LEU A 73 3.86 -11.28 -4.17
C LEU A 73 4.02 -9.77 -3.97
N SER A 74 3.82 -8.99 -5.02
CA SER A 74 3.81 -7.53 -5.00
C SER A 74 2.81 -6.96 -3.99
N LEU A 75 1.56 -7.43 -4.01
CA LEU A 75 0.52 -7.03 -3.06
C LEU A 75 0.89 -7.39 -1.62
N VAL A 76 1.28 -8.64 -1.37
CA VAL A 76 1.59 -9.14 -0.02
C VAL A 76 2.80 -8.40 0.56
N ALA A 77 3.80 -8.09 -0.28
CA ALA A 77 4.95 -7.29 0.14
C ALA A 77 4.53 -5.87 0.55
N GLU A 78 3.65 -5.22 -0.20
CA GLU A 78 3.08 -3.92 0.20
C GLU A 78 2.31 -4.03 1.53
N MET A 79 1.44 -5.02 1.65
CA MET A 79 0.63 -5.23 2.86
C MET A 79 1.50 -5.36 4.10
N GLN A 80 2.56 -6.18 4.04
CA GLN A 80 3.47 -6.31 5.17
C GLN A 80 4.28 -5.05 5.46
N TRP A 81 4.73 -4.36 4.43
CA TRP A 81 5.47 -3.10 4.59
C TRP A 81 4.60 -2.04 5.29
N ARG A 82 3.33 -1.93 4.89
CA ARG A 82 2.33 -1.05 5.52
C ARG A 82 1.97 -1.49 6.95
N ALA A 83 1.80 -2.80 7.19
CA ALA A 83 1.49 -3.35 8.52
C ALA A 83 2.63 -3.14 9.52
N ALA A 84 3.88 -3.11 9.05
CA ALA A 84 5.04 -2.75 9.87
C ALA A 84 5.13 -1.24 10.19
N GLY A 85 4.13 -0.45 9.78
CA GLY A 85 4.08 1.00 9.98
C GLY A 85 4.99 1.79 9.05
N CYS A 86 5.56 1.16 8.01
CA CYS A 86 6.46 1.85 7.10
C CYS A 86 5.68 2.79 6.15
N THR A 87 6.32 3.91 5.80
CA THR A 87 5.82 4.91 4.86
C THR A 87 6.98 5.39 3.95
N GLY A 88 6.67 6.04 2.82
CA GLY A 88 7.67 6.54 1.87
C GLY A 88 7.98 5.58 0.71
N GLU A 89 9.22 5.62 0.21
CA GLU A 89 9.66 4.77 -0.90
C GLU A 89 10.25 3.45 -0.40
N LEU A 90 9.98 2.38 -1.15
CA LEU A 90 10.66 1.11 -0.92
C LEU A 90 12.14 1.23 -1.27
N ARG A 91 12.98 0.73 -0.37
CA ARG A 91 14.41 0.62 -0.61
C ARG A 91 14.85 -0.82 -0.60
N PRO A 92 15.69 -1.26 -1.56
CA PRO A 92 16.29 -2.59 -1.52
C PRO A 92 16.98 -2.86 -0.20
N MET A 93 16.78 -4.07 0.34
CA MET A 93 17.42 -4.47 1.59
C MET A 93 18.95 -4.41 1.52
N VAL A 94 19.57 -4.54 0.34
CA VAL A 94 21.02 -4.40 0.17
C VAL A 94 21.49 -2.98 0.48
N GLU A 95 20.76 -1.96 0.03
CA GLU A 95 21.06 -0.55 0.32
C GLU A 95 20.83 -0.23 1.80
N LEU A 96 19.72 -0.72 2.36
CA LEU A 96 19.42 -0.54 3.79
C LEU A 96 20.39 -1.29 4.69
N ARG A 97 20.87 -2.48 4.28
CA ARG A 97 21.85 -3.28 5.04
C ARG A 97 23.20 -2.60 5.06
N ALA A 98 23.68 -2.07 3.93
CA ALA A 98 24.91 -1.30 3.90
C ALA A 98 24.86 -0.13 4.90
N ALA A 99 23.81 0.69 4.80
CA ALA A 99 23.62 1.82 5.71
C ALA A 99 23.40 1.39 7.17
N ARG A 100 22.67 0.29 7.43
CA ARG A 100 22.45 -0.22 8.81
C ARG A 100 23.74 -0.78 9.41
N LEU A 101 24.56 -1.46 8.60
CA LEU A 101 25.85 -1.97 9.03
C LEU A 101 26.78 -0.82 9.40
N GLU A 102 26.86 0.23 8.58
CA GLU A 102 27.62 1.45 8.89
C GLU A 102 27.14 2.09 10.20
N ARG A 103 25.82 2.27 10.38
CA ARG A 103 25.24 2.80 11.63
C ARG A 103 25.54 1.93 12.86
N SER A 104 25.47 0.60 12.70
CA SER A 104 25.82 -0.34 13.76
C SER A 104 27.29 -0.24 14.16
N ARG A 105 28.19 -0.01 13.20
CA ARG A 105 29.63 0.19 13.45
C ARG A 105 29.91 1.52 14.15
N THR A 106 29.10 2.55 13.87
CA THR A 106 29.19 3.86 14.53
C THR A 106 28.40 3.92 15.86
N GLY A 107 27.77 2.83 16.31
CA GLY A 107 27.06 2.75 17.59
C GLY A 107 25.65 3.37 17.62
N GLN A 108 25.13 3.84 16.49
CA GLN A 108 23.76 4.41 16.39
C GLN A 108 22.73 3.28 16.23
N ARG A 109 22.36 2.65 17.36
CA ARG A 109 21.55 1.41 17.35
C ARG A 109 20.03 1.58 17.23
N ASN A 110 19.49 2.79 17.36
CA ASN A 110 18.05 2.98 17.61
C ASN A 110 17.34 3.86 16.57
N LEU A 111 17.61 3.69 15.27
CA LEU A 111 16.74 4.31 14.27
C LEU A 111 15.64 3.33 13.88
N ALA A 112 14.40 3.76 14.16
CA ALA A 112 13.16 3.16 13.68
C ALA A 112 13.23 2.88 12.17
N CYS A 113 12.41 1.95 11.69
CA CYS A 113 12.27 1.76 10.25
C CYS A 113 12.03 3.12 9.60
N PRO A 114 12.79 3.51 8.56
CA PRO A 114 12.59 4.79 7.92
C PRO A 114 11.14 4.90 7.46
N GLY A 115 10.41 5.87 8.01
CA GLY A 115 8.98 6.03 7.75
C GLY A 115 8.03 5.37 8.76
N GLN A 116 8.50 4.80 9.87
CA GLN A 116 7.63 4.53 11.03
C GLN A 116 7.13 5.88 11.57
N LYS A 117 5.82 6.14 11.48
CA LYS A 117 5.21 7.23 12.25
C LYS A 117 5.37 6.88 13.74
N GLY A 118 6.03 7.76 14.49
CA GLY A 118 6.11 7.70 15.95
C GLY A 118 4.78 8.04 16.61
#